data_AF-W2KCM1-F1
#
_entry.id   AF-W2KCM1-F1
#
_cell.length_a   1.000
_cell.length_b   1.000
_cell.length_c   1.000
_cell.angle_alpha   90.00
_cell.angle_beta   90.00
_cell.angle_gamma   90.00
#
_symmetry.space_group_name_H-M   'P 1'
#
loop_
_entity.id
_entity.type
_entity.pdbx_description
1 polymer ?
#
loop_
_entity_poly.entity_id
_entity_poly.type
_entity_poly.pdbx_seq_one_letter_code
_entity_poly.pdbx_strand_id
1 'polypeptide(L)'
;MGRALTRSENHAETETVLRALIEKLKPGVESTRVCICDNPNANRNLAQKVFGEAVAVKQDPFHVIQRFTEKVRELAKRKWLAGELSAAIYDIERNLRAPRDMEVRVQKVLASISQSSVNVKEAEWKVCIASNLEQIRRGDMYLSDNQYVDEGGSTRIISTSQLEAIHSK
;
A
#
# COMPACT_ATOMS: atom_id res chain seq x y z
N MET A 1 -7.23 12.33 -9.35
CA MET A 1 -6.58 13.08 -8.25
C MET A 1 -6.61 12.24 -6.98
N GLY A 2 -5.55 11.50 -6.67
CA GLY A 2 -5.41 10.77 -5.39
C GLY A 2 -4.78 11.69 -4.35
N ARG A 3 -5.42 11.89 -3.19
CA ARG A 3 -4.85 12.63 -2.06
C ARG A 3 -4.53 11.63 -0.95
N ALA A 4 -3.30 11.68 -0.44
CA ALA A 4 -2.85 10.88 0.68
C ALA A 4 -3.72 11.16 1.91
N LEU A 5 -4.30 10.12 2.51
CA LEU A 5 -4.94 10.19 3.81
C LEU A 5 -3.96 9.61 4.81
N THR A 6 -3.21 10.48 5.47
CA THR A 6 -2.52 10.11 6.70
C THR A 6 -3.54 9.98 7.81
N ARG A 7 -3.39 8.92 8.61
CA ARG A 7 -4.25 8.62 9.78
C ARG A 7 -4.42 9.85 10.66
N SER A 8 -5.65 10.38 10.75
CA SER A 8 -6.08 11.28 11.82
C SER A 8 -6.83 10.45 12.86
N GLU A 9 -6.50 10.62 14.14
CA GLU A 9 -7.25 10.01 15.24
C GLU A 9 -8.70 10.54 15.30
N ASN A 10 -8.97 11.68 14.64
CA ASN A 10 -10.29 12.27 14.51
C ASN A 10 -11.01 11.78 13.24
N HIS A 11 -11.84 10.75 13.42
CA HIS A 11 -12.62 10.15 12.34
C HIS A 11 -13.63 11.14 11.73
N ALA A 12 -14.10 12.15 12.47
CA ALA A 12 -15.07 13.13 12.00
C ALA A 12 -14.45 14.15 11.02
N GLU A 13 -13.21 14.58 11.27
CA GLU A 13 -12.46 15.44 10.34
C GLU A 13 -12.11 14.68 9.05
N THR A 14 -11.67 13.43 9.19
CA THR A 14 -11.37 12.57 8.04
C THR A 14 -12.64 12.34 7.20
N GLU A 15 -13.78 12.09 7.83
CA GLU A 15 -15.07 11.97 7.15
C GLU A 15 -15.45 13.27 6.41
N THR A 16 -15.24 14.43 7.01
CA THR A 16 -15.56 15.73 6.40
C THR A 16 -14.71 15.98 5.16
N VAL A 17 -13.40 15.72 5.24
CA VAL A 17 -12.48 15.84 4.09
C VAL A 17 -12.87 14.88 2.97
N LEU A 18 -13.23 13.64 3.32
CA LEU A 18 -13.65 12.63 2.35
C LEU A 18 -14.98 12.99 1.68
N ARG A 19 -15.95 13.52 2.42
CA ARG A 19 -17.23 13.99 1.87
C ARG A 19 -17.05 15.14 0.90
N ALA A 20 -16.17 16.10 1.21
CA ALA A 20 -15.85 17.20 0.31
C ALA A 20 -15.20 16.73 -1.02
N LEU A 21 -14.60 15.53 -1.03
CA LEU A 21 -14.08 14.93 -2.27
C LEU A 21 -15.18 14.34 -3.14
N ILE A 22 -16.32 13.91 -2.57
CA ILE A 22 -17.46 13.35 -3.33
C ILE A 22 -17.95 14.36 -4.37
N GLU A 23 -18.09 15.63 -4.00
CA GLU A 23 -18.56 16.68 -4.91
C GLU A 23 -17.60 16.90 -6.10
N LYS A 24 -16.32 16.53 -5.93
CA LYS A 24 -15.29 16.62 -6.98
C LYS A 24 -15.19 15.35 -7.83
N LEU A 25 -15.85 14.26 -7.42
CA LEU A 25 -15.87 13.03 -8.18
C LEU A 25 -16.90 13.15 -9.31
N LYS A 26 -16.42 13.43 -10.54
CA LYS A 26 -17.27 13.54 -11.72
C LYS A 26 -18.16 12.28 -11.88
N PRO A 27 -19.49 12.42 -11.99
CA PRO A 27 -20.36 11.30 -12.35
C PRO A 27 -20.01 10.80 -13.77
N GLY A 28 -20.09 9.49 -14.01
CA GLY A 28 -19.90 8.90 -15.35
C GLY A 28 -18.48 8.40 -15.69
N VAL A 29 -17.54 8.38 -14.74
CA VAL A 29 -16.25 7.68 -14.94
C VAL A 29 -16.45 6.21 -14.54
N GLU A 30 -16.47 5.30 -15.52
CA GLU A 30 -16.64 3.85 -15.31
C GLU A 30 -15.43 3.16 -14.65
N SER A 31 -14.32 3.88 -14.43
CA SER A 31 -13.14 3.30 -13.79
C SER A 31 -13.30 3.12 -12.29
N THR A 32 -12.79 2.00 -11.79
CA THR A 32 -12.78 1.69 -10.35
C THR A 32 -12.01 2.78 -9.60
N ARG A 33 -12.68 3.48 -8.67
CA ARG A 33 -12.01 4.47 -7.83
C ARG A 33 -11.28 3.74 -6.70
N VAL A 34 -10.07 4.16 -6.39
CA VAL A 34 -9.23 3.48 -5.40
C VAL A 34 -8.77 4.45 -4.33
N CYS A 35 -8.91 4.05 -3.07
CA CYS A 35 -8.30 4.70 -1.91
C CYS A 35 -7.12 3.86 -1.44
N ILE A 36 -5.91 4.41 -1.54
CA ILE A 36 -4.69 3.76 -1.05
C ILE A 36 -4.35 4.37 0.32
N CYS A 37 -4.16 3.52 1.33
CA CYS A 37 -3.84 3.97 2.68
C CYS A 37 -2.87 3.04 3.41
N ASP A 38 -2.31 3.53 4.50
CA ASP A 38 -1.39 2.80 5.35
C ASP A 38 -2.08 1.66 6.11
N ASN A 39 -3.36 1.75 6.47
CA ASN A 39 -4.13 0.72 7.18
C ASN A 39 -5.55 0.53 6.60
N PRO A 40 -5.73 -0.32 5.57
CA PRO A 40 -7.01 -0.52 4.91
C PRO A 40 -8.04 -1.16 5.83
N ASN A 41 -7.62 -1.98 6.79
CA ASN A 41 -8.55 -2.62 7.72
C ASN A 41 -9.25 -1.61 8.62
N ALA A 42 -8.54 -0.57 9.06
CA ALA A 42 -9.14 0.52 9.86
C ALA A 42 -10.01 1.45 8.99
N ASN A 43 -9.58 1.71 7.75
CA ASN A 43 -10.22 2.70 6.89
C ASN A 43 -11.38 2.14 6.05
N ARG A 44 -11.52 0.82 5.92
CA ARG A 44 -12.55 0.20 5.06
C ARG A 44 -13.96 0.60 5.46
N ASN A 45 -14.26 0.61 6.76
CA ASN A 45 -15.58 0.99 7.27
C ASN A 45 -15.89 2.47 6.99
N LEU A 46 -14.90 3.35 7.16
CA LEU A 46 -15.05 4.78 6.89
C LEU A 46 -15.22 5.03 5.37
N ALA A 47 -14.39 4.41 4.55
CA ALA A 47 -14.49 4.52 3.09
C ALA A 47 -15.83 3.98 2.58
N GLN A 48 -16.32 2.85 3.10
CA GLN A 48 -17.63 2.30 2.77
C GLN A 48 -18.76 3.23 3.22
N LYS A 49 -18.67 3.84 4.41
CA LYS A 49 -19.66 4.81 4.91
C LYS A 49 -19.74 6.06 4.03
N VAL A 50 -18.61 6.52 3.49
CA VAL A 50 -18.54 7.77 2.72
C VAL A 50 -18.79 7.55 1.23
N PHE A 51 -18.21 6.50 0.65
CA PHE A 51 -18.19 6.26 -0.80
C PHE A 51 -19.01 5.04 -1.24
N GLY A 52 -19.56 4.25 -0.31
CA GLY A 52 -20.23 2.99 -0.62
C GLY A 52 -19.27 2.00 -1.31
N GLU A 53 -19.79 1.24 -2.27
CA GLU A 53 -19.01 0.31 -3.09
C GLU A 53 -18.25 1.02 -4.24
N ALA A 54 -18.41 2.34 -4.37
CA ALA A 54 -17.80 3.08 -5.46
C ALA A 54 -16.28 3.22 -5.33
N VAL A 55 -15.70 2.89 -4.17
CA VAL A 55 -14.25 3.00 -3.90
C VAL A 55 -13.70 1.70 -3.32
N ALA A 56 -12.70 1.13 -4.00
CA ALA A 56 -11.90 0.05 -3.46
C ALA A 56 -10.83 0.59 -2.51
N VAL A 57 -10.73 0.03 -1.30
CA VAL A 57 -9.67 0.38 -0.35
C VAL A 57 -8.50 -0.59 -0.51
N LYS A 58 -7.30 -0.04 -0.67
CA LYS A 58 -6.07 -0.78 -0.92
C LYS A 58 -4.97 -0.37 0.06
N GLN A 59 -4.09 -1.32 0.33
CA GLN A 59 -2.91 -1.16 1.16
C GLN A 59 -1.81 -0.46 0.35
N ASP A 60 -1.18 0.54 0.95
CA ASP A 60 0.02 1.15 0.38
C ASP A 60 1.23 0.20 0.47
N PRO A 61 1.85 -0.18 -0.65
CA PRO A 61 3.06 -0.99 -0.66
C PRO A 61 4.25 -0.38 0.09
N PHE A 62 4.41 0.94 0.06
CA PHE A 62 5.50 1.61 0.78
C PHE A 62 5.41 1.34 2.29
N HIS A 63 4.20 1.49 2.84
CA HIS A 63 3.96 1.23 4.25
C HIS A 63 4.15 -0.25 4.61
N VAL A 64 3.88 -1.19 3.69
CA VAL A 64 4.18 -2.62 3.90
C VAL A 64 5.70 -2.84 3.98
N ILE A 65 6.48 -2.26 3.06
CA ILE A 65 7.95 -2.33 3.09
C ILE A 65 8.48 -1.70 4.39
N GLN A 66 7.94 -0.55 4.77
CA GLN A 66 8.31 0.16 6.00
C GLN A 66 8.06 -0.70 7.25
N ARG A 67 6.88 -1.33 7.39
CA ARG A 67 6.56 -2.22 8.53
C ARG A 67 7.59 -3.33 8.74
N PHE A 68 8.11 -3.90 7.66
CA PHE A 68 9.13 -4.94 7.74
C PHE A 68 10.52 -4.37 8.06
N THR A 69 10.91 -3.30 7.36
CA THR A 69 12.25 -2.72 7.50
C THR A 69 12.47 -2.07 8.86
N GLU A 70 11.45 -1.46 9.47
CA GLU A 70 11.53 -0.89 10.82
C GLU A 70 11.85 -1.94 11.90
N LYS A 71 11.46 -3.20 11.66
CA LYS A 71 11.72 -4.32 12.58
C LYS A 71 13.13 -4.91 12.44
N VAL A 72 13.90 -4.54 11.42
CA VAL A 72 15.27 -5.01 11.21
C VAL A 72 16.27 -4.13 11.99
N ARG A 73 17.34 -4.70 12.51
CA ARG A 73 18.34 -3.99 13.33
C ARG A 73 19.26 -3.09 12.53
N GLU A 74 19.93 -3.67 11.54
CA GLU A 74 21.04 -3.03 10.84
C GLU A 74 20.56 -2.20 9.65
N LEU A 75 21.05 -0.97 9.53
CA LEU A 75 20.67 -0.05 8.45
C LEU A 75 20.96 -0.63 7.05
N ALA A 76 22.11 -1.28 6.87
CA ALA A 76 22.46 -1.90 5.59
C ALA A 76 21.43 -2.99 5.22
N LYS A 77 21.03 -3.82 6.19
CA LYS A 77 20.04 -4.88 6.00
C LYS A 77 18.62 -4.34 5.80
N ARG A 78 18.27 -3.21 6.41
CA ARG A 78 17.03 -2.47 6.13
C ARG A 78 16.95 -2.03 4.67
N LYS A 79 18.03 -1.40 4.17
CA LYS A 79 18.10 -0.92 2.78
C LYS A 79 18.01 -2.08 1.78
N TRP A 80 18.76 -3.15 2.05
CA TRP A 80 18.69 -4.37 1.26
C TRP A 80 17.27 -4.97 1.25
N LEU A 81 16.65 -5.13 2.43
CA LEU A 81 15.30 -5.67 2.54
C LEU A 81 14.26 -4.81 1.80
N ALA A 82 14.40 -3.48 1.86
CA ALA A 82 13.53 -2.57 1.12
C ALA A 82 13.60 -2.81 -0.39
N GLY A 83 14.81 -2.97 -0.93
CA GLY A 83 15.04 -3.27 -2.34
C GLY A 83 14.46 -4.62 -2.76
N GLU A 84 14.72 -5.67 -1.98
CA GLU A 84 14.21 -7.03 -2.27
C GLU A 84 12.68 -7.09 -2.19
N LEU A 85 12.06 -6.45 -1.19
CA LEU A 85 10.61 -6.38 -1.09
C LEU A 85 10.00 -5.56 -2.22
N SER A 86 10.64 -4.46 -2.63
CA SER A 86 10.21 -3.69 -3.81
C SER A 86 10.24 -4.56 -5.07
N ALA A 87 11.32 -5.30 -5.32
CA ALA A 87 11.43 -6.22 -6.45
C ALA A 87 10.46 -7.43 -6.36
N ALA A 88 10.07 -7.82 -5.15
CA ALA A 88 9.08 -8.86 -4.90
C ALA A 88 7.63 -8.37 -5.08
N ILE A 89 7.38 -7.07 -4.92
CA ILE A 89 6.05 -6.45 -5.07
C ILE A 89 5.81 -6.00 -6.52
N TYR A 90 6.82 -5.42 -7.16
CA TYR A 90 6.73 -4.88 -8.50
C TYR A 90 7.37 -5.80 -9.54
N ASP A 91 6.83 -5.83 -10.75
CA ASP A 91 7.50 -6.45 -11.90
C ASP A 91 8.53 -5.51 -12.55
N ILE A 92 9.18 -5.96 -13.62
CA ILE A 92 10.21 -5.20 -14.34
C ILE A 92 9.67 -3.92 -14.99
N GLU A 93 8.39 -3.89 -15.32
CA GLU A 93 7.69 -2.72 -15.86
C GLU A 93 7.20 -1.79 -14.74
N ARG A 94 7.48 -2.15 -13.49
CA ARG A 94 6.99 -1.59 -12.22
C ARG A 94 5.46 -1.59 -12.10
N ASN A 95 4.80 -2.61 -12.60
CA ASN A 95 3.42 -2.91 -12.25
C ASN A 95 3.37 -3.74 -10.97
N LEU A 96 2.25 -3.67 -10.24
CA LEU A 96 2.02 -4.54 -9.09
C LEU A 96 1.85 -5.99 -9.57
N ARG A 97 2.63 -6.91 -9.02
CA ARG A 97 2.49 -8.34 -9.32
C ARG A 97 1.14 -8.86 -8.86
N ALA A 98 0.63 -9.89 -9.54
CA ALA A 98 -0.58 -10.59 -9.10
C ALA A 98 -0.42 -11.14 -7.66
N PRO A 99 -1.49 -11.20 -6.85
CA PRO A 99 -1.43 -11.59 -5.43
C PRO A 99 -0.61 -12.85 -5.16
N ARG A 100 -0.81 -13.91 -5.96
CA ARG A 100 -0.13 -15.19 -5.80
C ARG A 100 1.39 -15.09 -6.04
N ASP A 101 1.82 -14.37 -7.08
CA ASP A 101 3.26 -14.20 -7.37
C ASP A 101 3.91 -13.26 -6.34
N MET A 102 3.22 -12.18 -5.96
CA MET A 102 3.66 -11.26 -4.92
C MET A 102 3.87 -11.98 -3.58
N GLU A 103 2.89 -12.79 -3.14
CA GLU A 103 2.95 -13.53 -1.88
C GLU A 103 4.17 -14.44 -1.81
N VAL A 104 4.36 -15.28 -2.83
CA VAL A 104 5.46 -16.25 -2.90
C VAL A 104 6.83 -15.55 -2.81
N ARG A 105 6.97 -14.42 -3.50
CA ARG A 105 8.24 -13.66 -3.53
C ARG A 105 8.49 -12.94 -2.22
N VAL A 106 7.49 -12.25 -1.69
CA VAL A 106 7.58 -11.56 -0.40
C VAL A 106 7.90 -12.58 0.70
N GLN A 107 7.23 -13.73 0.73
CA GLN A 107 7.51 -14.80 1.67
C GLN A 107 8.95 -15.30 1.55
N LYS A 108 9.46 -15.50 0.33
CA LYS A 108 10.85 -15.94 0.08
C LYS A 108 11.86 -14.91 0.61
N VAL A 109 11.64 -13.63 0.36
CA VAL A 109 12.51 -12.55 0.87
C VAL A 109 12.51 -12.55 2.40
N LEU A 110 11.32 -12.61 3.02
CA LEU A 110 11.20 -12.57 4.49
C LEU A 110 11.80 -13.81 5.16
N ALA A 111 11.72 -14.99 4.53
CA ALA A 111 12.33 -16.21 5.03
C ALA A 111 13.87 -16.18 5.08
N SER A 112 14.51 -15.28 4.32
CA SER A 112 15.97 -15.09 4.33
C SER A 112 16.47 -14.22 5.49
N ILE A 113 15.56 -13.57 6.24
CA ILE A 113 15.91 -12.75 7.39
C ILE A 113 16.06 -13.66 8.63
N SER A 114 17.28 -13.76 9.13
CA SER A 114 17.56 -14.37 10.44
C SER A 114 16.90 -13.60 11.58
N GLN A 115 16.40 -14.31 12.58
CA GLN A 115 15.87 -13.72 13.81
C GLN A 115 16.90 -12.84 14.54
N SER A 116 18.20 -13.16 14.45
CA SER A 116 19.27 -12.32 15.03
C SER A 116 19.38 -10.93 14.41
N SER A 117 18.83 -10.74 13.20
CA SER A 117 18.79 -9.46 12.50
C SER A 117 17.54 -8.63 12.81
N VAL A 118 16.61 -9.14 13.62
CA VAL A 118 15.32 -8.53 13.93
C VAL A 118 15.36 -7.93 15.35
N ASN A 119 14.78 -6.74 15.53
CA ASN A 119 14.73 -6.00 16.80
C ASN A 119 13.54 -6.35 17.68
N VAL A 120 12.59 -7.13 17.16
CA VAL A 120 11.37 -7.54 17.86
C VAL A 120 11.42 -9.02 18.23
N LYS A 121 10.53 -9.45 19.11
CA LYS A 121 10.38 -10.87 19.48
C LYS A 121 9.96 -11.68 18.26
N GLU A 122 10.39 -12.95 18.20
CA GLU A 122 10.06 -13.86 17.09
C GLU A 122 8.55 -13.98 16.86
N ALA A 123 7.76 -14.03 17.94
CA ALA A 123 6.30 -14.07 17.84
C ALA A 123 5.72 -12.82 17.15
N GLU A 124 6.22 -11.62 17.47
CA GLU A 124 5.78 -10.38 16.84
C GLU A 124 6.19 -10.35 15.35
N TRP A 125 7.40 -10.81 15.04
CA TRP A 125 7.87 -10.93 13.67
C TRP A 125 6.98 -11.86 12.84
N LYS A 126 6.67 -13.05 13.36
CA LYS A 126 5.78 -14.03 12.70
C LYS A 126 4.36 -13.48 12.48
N VAL A 127 3.79 -12.79 13.47
CA VAL A 127 2.48 -12.14 13.34
C VAL A 127 2.51 -11.03 12.29
N CYS A 128 3.59 -10.24 12.25
CA CYS A 128 3.78 -9.21 11.22
C CYS A 128 3.82 -9.83 9.82
N ILE A 129 4.60 -10.90 9.62
CA ILE A 129 4.65 -11.63 8.35
C ILE A 129 3.27 -12.15 7.97
N ALA A 130 2.61 -12.91 8.86
CA ALA A 130 1.34 -13.56 8.57
C ALA A 130 0.23 -12.56 8.19
N SER A 131 0.11 -11.45 8.92
CA SER A 131 -0.92 -10.43 8.65
C SER A 131 -0.72 -9.70 7.32
N ASN A 132 0.52 -9.39 6.95
CA ASN A 132 0.82 -8.74 5.67
C ASN A 132 0.70 -9.71 4.49
N LEU A 133 1.12 -10.97 4.64
CA LEU A 133 0.92 -11.99 3.60
C LEU A 133 -0.56 -12.27 3.35
N GLU A 134 -1.39 -12.26 4.39
CA GLU A 134 -2.85 -12.38 4.25
C GLU A 134 -3.44 -11.20 3.46
N GLN A 135 -3.00 -9.96 3.72
CA GLN A 135 -3.42 -8.79 2.94
C GLN A 135 -3.02 -8.91 1.46
N ILE A 136 -1.79 -9.37 1.19
CA ILE A 136 -1.32 -9.63 -0.18
C ILE A 136 -2.22 -10.68 -0.85
N ARG A 137 -2.44 -11.81 -0.19
CA ARG A 137 -3.25 -12.94 -0.70
C ARG A 137 -4.67 -12.53 -1.04
N ARG A 138 -5.29 -11.68 -0.22
CA ARG A 138 -6.63 -11.11 -0.46
C ARG A 138 -6.68 -10.10 -1.61
N GLY A 139 -5.53 -9.69 -2.14
CA GLY A 139 -5.44 -8.68 -3.18
C GLY A 139 -5.63 -7.26 -2.67
N ASP A 140 -5.44 -7.02 -1.37
CA ASP A 140 -5.54 -5.68 -0.79
C ASP A 140 -4.41 -4.77 -1.29
N MET A 141 -3.32 -5.33 -1.83
CA MET A 141 -2.23 -4.58 -2.48
C MET A 141 -2.30 -4.57 -4.00
N TYR A 142 -3.19 -5.35 -4.63
CA TYR A 142 -3.19 -5.53 -6.09
C TYR A 142 -4.21 -4.63 -6.79
N LEU A 143 -3.79 -4.07 -7.92
CA LEU A 143 -4.62 -3.34 -8.88
C LEU A 143 -4.25 -3.83 -10.28
N SER A 144 -5.25 -4.24 -11.06
CA SER A 144 -5.06 -4.71 -12.43
C SER A 144 -4.63 -3.60 -13.39
N ASP A 145 -5.07 -2.37 -13.10
CA ASP A 145 -4.59 -1.15 -13.73
C ASP A 145 -4.07 -0.23 -12.63
N ASN A 146 -2.76 -0.01 -12.60
CA ASN A 146 -2.11 0.89 -11.67
C ASN A 146 -1.65 2.18 -12.37
N GLN A 147 -2.18 2.50 -13.55
CA GLN A 147 -1.95 3.75 -14.25
C GLN A 147 -3.19 4.63 -14.21
N TYR A 148 -3.01 5.91 -13.88
CA TYR A 148 -4.04 6.93 -13.95
C TYR A 148 -3.67 7.90 -15.06
N VAL A 149 -4.48 7.98 -16.11
CA VAL A 149 -4.26 8.93 -17.21
C VAL A 149 -5.17 10.14 -17.02
N ASP A 150 -4.60 11.34 -17.02
CA ASP A 150 -5.35 12.60 -17.12
C ASP A 150 -4.85 13.50 -18.25
N GLU A 151 -5.46 14.68 -18.40
CA GLU A 151 -5.12 15.69 -19.42
C GLU A 151 -3.65 16.16 -19.37
N GLY A 152 -2.94 15.89 -18.27
CA GLY A 152 -1.51 16.19 -18.08
C GLY A 152 -0.57 14.99 -18.29
N GLY A 153 -1.08 13.79 -18.54
CA GLY A 153 -0.28 12.58 -18.81
C GLY A 153 -0.70 11.34 -18.00
N SER A 154 0.06 10.25 -18.15
CA SER A 154 -0.13 9.03 -17.36
C SER A 154 0.68 9.12 -16.05
N THR A 155 -0.02 9.20 -14.92
CA THR A 155 0.55 9.10 -13.57
C THR A 155 0.33 7.69 -13.06
N ARG A 156 1.41 6.98 -12.72
CA ARG A 156 1.28 5.67 -12.11
C ARG A 156 0.80 5.82 -10.66
N ILE A 157 -0.24 5.09 -10.29
CA ILE A 157 -0.76 4.99 -8.94
C ILE A 157 0.18 4.08 -8.14
N ILE A 158 1.38 4.58 -7.83
CA ILE A 158 2.36 3.88 -7.00
C ILE A 158 2.71 4.78 -5.83
N SER A 159 2.59 4.22 -4.62
CA SER A 159 3.17 4.72 -3.38
C SER A 159 2.68 6.10 -2.94
N THR A 160 1.97 6.15 -1.82
CA THR A 160 1.60 7.44 -1.21
C THR A 160 2.77 8.08 -0.44
N SER A 161 3.98 7.54 -0.60
CA SER A 161 5.19 8.19 -0.11
C SER A 161 5.47 9.45 -0.92
N GLN A 162 5.47 10.60 -0.23
CA GLN A 162 5.90 11.89 -0.80
C GLN A 162 7.28 11.81 -1.48
N LEU A 163 8.11 10.81 -1.15
CA LEU A 163 9.43 10.61 -1.74
C LEU A 163 9.41 9.97 -3.13
N GLU A 164 8.42 9.15 -3.48
CA GLU A 164 8.33 8.57 -4.84
C GLU A 164 7.64 9.52 -5.82
N ALA A 165 6.76 10.40 -5.34
CA ALA A 165 6.13 11.44 -6.15
C ALA A 165 7.13 12.51 -6.65
N ILE A 166 8.33 12.60 -6.06
CA ILE A 166 9.35 13.59 -6.43
C ILE A 166 10.27 13.09 -7.56
N HIS A 167 10.22 11.80 -7.92
CA HIS A 167 11.14 11.21 -8.88
C HIS A 167 10.57 10.90 -10.27
N SER A 168 9.32 11.30 -10.57
CA SER A 168 8.85 11.41 -11.96
C SER A 168 9.08 12.84 -12.45
N LYS A 169 10.30 13.11 -12.91
CA LYS A 169 10.61 14.16 -13.88
C LYS A 169 11.17 13.52 -15.14
#